data_AF-X0RZI2-F1
#
_entry.id   AF-X0RZI2-F1
#
_cell.length_a   1.000
_cell.length_b   1.000
_cell.length_c   1.000
_cell.angle_alpha   90.00
_cell.angle_beta   90.00
_cell.angle_gamma   90.00
#
_symmetry.space_group_name_H-M   'P 1'
#
loop_
_entity.id
_entity.type
_entity.pdbx_description
1 polymer ?
#
loop_
_entity_poly.entity_id
_entity_poly.type
_entity_poly.pdbx_seq_one_letter_code
_entity_poly.pdbx_strand_id
1 'polypeptide(L)'
;MKDGADSSVVEATKITVGGSSPVTINGATGTINGLTNKTWDGTSIVSGQAATEDQLKLASTALVNKGMKFVGNDGQVINRMVGETLGVEGGMTTGASSAANIKTVKKDNGALEIQMAKNLTDLDSITINDGGPIISSTSIDMGSNADEEDYPTNTITNLGKGVNGTDAVNLDQLNDVTTDLTDLGFDITADNASLAPGETKDKVKLGETVKYTSTDGSIVTTVADNEIDFALGDNLSVGGADLDGEDGVDGFIGVNGADGQSGIALNGADGTIGLTVLQR
;
A
#
# COMPACT_ATOMS: atom_id res chain seq x y z
N MET A 1 -79.74 43.89 40.39
CA MET A 1 -79.73 44.02 41.86
C MET A 1 -78.51 44.86 42.21
N LYS A 2 -78.67 46.00 42.88
CA LYS A 2 -77.55 46.76 43.46
C LYS A 2 -77.55 46.48 44.95
N ASP A 3 -76.57 45.73 45.43
CA ASP A 3 -76.33 45.53 46.85
C ASP A 3 -74.85 45.82 47.11
N GLY A 4 -74.55 46.91 47.83
CA GLY A 4 -73.19 47.33 48.17
C GLY A 4 -72.42 48.16 47.12
N ALA A 5 -71.23 48.62 47.52
CA ALA A 5 -70.33 49.48 46.72
C ALA A 5 -69.78 48.80 45.45
N ASP A 6 -69.91 47.47 45.36
CA ASP A 6 -69.48 46.63 44.24
C ASP A 6 -70.71 46.03 43.53
N SER A 7 -71.39 46.81 42.68
CA SER A 7 -72.62 46.38 42.03
C SER A 7 -72.40 45.68 40.69
N SER A 8 -73.02 44.53 40.48
CA SER A 8 -73.10 43.89 39.15
C SER A 8 -74.20 44.54 38.30
N VAL A 9 -73.92 44.77 37.02
CA VAL A 9 -74.82 45.41 36.05
C VAL A 9 -75.12 44.43 34.93
N VAL A 10 -76.41 44.28 34.60
CA VAL A 10 -76.88 43.50 33.47
C VAL A 10 -77.59 44.45 32.51
N GLU A 11 -77.07 44.54 31.29
CA GLU A 11 -77.57 45.32 30.17
C GLU A 11 -78.01 44.38 29.03
N ALA A 12 -78.63 44.92 27.98
CA ALA A 12 -79.20 44.12 26.89
C ALA A 12 -78.18 43.20 26.17
N THR A 13 -76.93 43.66 26.01
CA THR A 13 -75.86 42.92 25.34
C THR A 13 -74.59 42.81 26.18
N LYS A 14 -74.63 43.17 27.47
CA LYS A 14 -73.43 43.27 28.31
C LYS A 14 -73.75 42.94 29.76
N ILE A 15 -72.89 42.15 30.40
CA ILE A 15 -72.93 41.87 31.84
C ILE A 15 -71.59 42.30 32.43
N THR A 16 -71.62 43.13 33.47
CA THR A 16 -70.43 43.51 34.24
C THR A 16 -70.61 43.03 35.67
N VAL A 17 -69.62 42.28 36.18
CA VAL A 17 -69.62 41.67 37.52
C VAL A 17 -68.48 42.24 38.35
N GLY A 18 -68.79 42.69 39.57
CA GLY A 18 -67.80 42.98 40.63
C GLY A 18 -67.43 44.46 40.85
N GLY A 19 -66.43 44.64 41.72
CA GLY A 19 -65.98 45.91 42.31
C GLY A 19 -64.69 46.49 41.71
N SER A 20 -63.60 46.54 42.50
CA SER A 20 -62.30 47.15 42.12
C SER A 20 -61.57 46.49 40.94
N SER A 21 -61.96 45.29 40.51
CA SER A 21 -61.45 44.60 39.31
C SER A 21 -62.63 43.96 38.55
N PRO A 22 -63.44 44.76 37.84
CA PRO A 22 -64.67 44.27 37.24
C PRO A 22 -64.38 43.40 36.01
N VAL A 23 -65.13 42.30 35.87
CA VAL A 23 -65.12 41.45 34.67
C VAL A 23 -66.35 41.79 33.84
N THR A 24 -66.18 41.86 32.51
CA THR A 24 -67.27 42.19 31.59
C THR A 24 -67.41 41.11 30.52
N ILE A 25 -68.62 40.57 30.37
CA ILE A 25 -69.04 39.74 29.24
C ILE A 25 -69.81 40.65 28.29
N ASN A 26 -69.31 40.85 27.07
CA ASN A 26 -69.94 41.71 26.06
C ASN A 26 -70.38 40.87 24.86
N GLY A 27 -71.68 40.61 24.76
CA GLY A 27 -72.29 39.89 23.64
C GLY A 27 -72.33 40.67 22.33
N ALA A 28 -72.21 42.01 22.36
CA ALA A 28 -72.13 42.81 21.13
C ALA A 28 -70.77 42.66 20.42
N THR A 29 -69.69 42.47 21.18
CA THR A 29 -68.33 42.24 20.63
C THR A 29 -67.86 40.79 20.73
N GLY A 30 -68.58 39.93 21.45
CA GLY A 30 -68.22 38.53 21.67
C GLY A 30 -67.01 38.34 22.59
N THR A 31 -66.72 39.27 23.50
CA THR A 31 -65.49 39.30 24.31
C THR A 31 -65.75 39.18 25.81
N ILE A 32 -64.76 38.63 26.53
CA ILE A 32 -64.70 38.68 27.99
C ILE A 32 -63.46 39.50 28.40
N ASN A 33 -63.69 40.64 29.06
CA ASN A 33 -62.64 41.60 29.42
C ASN A 33 -62.54 41.78 30.95
N GLY A 34 -61.45 42.39 31.42
CA GLY A 34 -61.22 42.68 32.84
C GLY A 34 -60.58 41.54 33.63
N LEU A 35 -60.23 40.44 32.96
CA LEU A 35 -59.45 39.35 33.53
C LEU A 35 -58.04 39.82 33.94
N THR A 36 -57.60 39.44 35.14
CA THR A 36 -56.35 39.91 35.75
C THR A 36 -55.18 38.93 35.60
N ASN A 37 -55.44 37.68 35.19
CA ASN A 37 -54.44 36.67 34.93
C ASN A 37 -53.67 36.97 33.63
N LYS A 38 -52.63 37.80 33.72
CA LYS A 38 -51.80 38.24 32.59
C LYS A 38 -50.42 37.59 32.52
N THR A 39 -50.03 36.85 33.55
CA THR A 39 -48.76 36.12 33.64
C THR A 39 -48.97 34.63 33.40
N TRP A 40 -47.97 33.95 32.84
CA TRP A 40 -48.01 32.51 32.59
C TRP A 40 -46.97 31.77 33.44
N ASP A 41 -47.44 30.82 34.26
CA ASP A 41 -46.62 29.80 34.91
C ASP A 41 -47.13 28.42 34.49
N GLY A 42 -46.40 27.77 33.59
CA GLY A 42 -46.77 26.45 33.06
C GLY A 42 -46.69 25.31 34.08
N THR A 43 -46.16 25.56 35.28
CA THR A 43 -46.07 24.55 36.36
C THR A 43 -47.25 24.62 37.34
N SER A 44 -47.97 25.75 37.36
CA SER A 44 -49.01 26.04 38.34
C SER A 44 -50.25 26.64 37.67
N ILE A 45 -51.02 25.80 36.99
CA ILE A 45 -52.28 26.23 36.37
C ILE A 45 -53.43 26.23 37.39
N VAL A 46 -54.42 27.11 37.16
CA VAL A 46 -55.71 27.07 37.85
C VAL A 46 -56.71 26.35 36.96
N SER A 47 -57.01 25.09 37.28
CA SER A 47 -57.91 24.25 36.47
C SER A 47 -59.30 24.87 36.39
N GLY A 48 -59.86 24.91 35.17
CA GLY A 48 -61.19 25.48 34.90
C GLY A 48 -61.24 27.01 34.82
N GLN A 49 -60.15 27.73 35.08
CA GLN A 49 -60.08 29.18 34.90
C GLN A 49 -59.85 29.55 33.42
N ALA A 50 -60.51 30.62 32.95
CA ALA A 50 -60.31 31.14 31.59
C ALA A 50 -58.91 31.78 31.44
N ALA A 51 -58.23 31.49 30.33
CA ALA A 51 -56.94 32.11 29.98
C ALA A 51 -57.12 33.45 29.26
N THR A 52 -56.17 34.38 29.43
CA THR A 52 -56.13 35.64 28.68
C THR A 52 -55.27 35.54 27.43
N GLU A 53 -55.45 36.46 26.48
CA GLU A 53 -54.55 36.59 25.32
C GLU A 53 -53.09 36.87 25.74
N ASP A 54 -52.89 37.60 26.85
CA ASP A 54 -51.57 37.84 27.44
C ASP A 54 -50.90 36.53 27.86
N GLN A 55 -51.62 35.66 28.58
CA GLN A 55 -51.14 34.33 28.95
C GLN A 55 -50.83 33.46 27.75
N LEU A 56 -51.72 33.46 26.75
CA LEU A 56 -51.53 32.70 25.52
C LEU A 56 -50.29 33.17 24.76
N LYS A 57 -50.06 34.48 24.67
CA LYS A 57 -48.88 35.07 24.02
C LYS A 57 -47.60 34.68 24.74
N LEU A 58 -47.58 34.73 26.08
CA LEU A 58 -46.42 34.33 26.88
C LEU A 58 -46.13 32.83 26.74
N ALA A 59 -47.15 31.98 26.83
CA ALA A 59 -47.02 30.54 26.66
C ALA A 59 -46.48 30.18 25.26
N SER A 60 -47.02 30.82 24.21
CA SER A 60 -46.56 30.63 22.83
C SER A 60 -45.10 31.08 22.65
N THR A 61 -44.72 32.24 23.18
CA THR A 61 -43.34 32.75 23.11
C THR A 61 -42.36 31.82 23.82
N ALA A 62 -42.73 31.30 24.99
CA ALA A 62 -41.92 30.35 25.73
C ALA A 62 -41.68 29.05 24.95
N LEU A 63 -42.68 28.54 24.23
CA LEU A 63 -42.55 27.34 23.40
C LEU A 63 -41.65 27.58 22.19
N VAL A 64 -41.83 28.71 21.49
CA VAL A 64 -40.99 29.09 20.33
C VAL A 64 -39.53 29.19 20.75
N ASN A 65 -39.24 29.86 21.88
CA ASN A 65 -37.89 30.06 22.39
C ASN A 65 -37.23 28.77 22.91
N LYS A 66 -38.02 27.83 23.46
CA LYS A 66 -37.51 26.53 23.92
C LYS A 66 -36.94 25.71 22.76
N GLY A 67 -37.65 25.68 21.63
CA GLY A 67 -37.17 25.04 20.40
C GLY A 67 -36.66 23.61 20.62
N MET A 68 -35.68 23.23 19.80
CA MET A 68 -34.90 21.99 19.90
C MET A 68 -33.42 22.33 20.10
N LYS A 69 -32.70 21.55 20.90
CA LYS A 69 -31.26 21.71 21.11
C LYS A 69 -30.48 20.56 20.50
N PHE A 70 -29.43 20.88 19.76
CA PHE A 70 -28.48 19.93 19.16
C PHE A 70 -27.06 20.24 19.63
N VAL A 71 -26.17 19.26 19.61
CA VAL A 71 -24.76 19.45 19.97
C VAL A 71 -23.88 18.66 19.00
N GLY A 72 -22.82 19.29 18.52
CA GLY A 72 -21.81 18.65 17.67
C GLY A 72 -20.64 18.10 18.46
N ASN A 73 -19.63 17.58 17.76
CA ASN A 73 -18.41 17.07 18.38
C ASN A 73 -17.54 18.18 19.02
N ASP A 74 -17.78 19.44 18.68
CA ASP A 74 -17.15 20.62 19.30
C ASP A 74 -17.77 20.95 20.68
N GLY A 75 -18.84 20.26 21.06
CA GLY A 75 -19.56 20.48 22.33
C GLY A 75 -20.46 21.72 22.33
N GLN A 76 -20.56 22.46 21.23
CA GLN A 76 -21.33 23.70 21.18
C GLN A 76 -22.82 23.42 20.97
N VAL A 77 -23.68 24.08 21.76
CA VAL A 77 -25.13 23.89 21.69
C VAL A 77 -25.73 24.78 20.62
N ILE A 78 -26.46 24.16 19.68
CA ILE A 78 -27.29 24.83 18.68
C ILE A 78 -28.73 24.82 19.20
N ASN A 79 -29.23 25.99 19.61
CA ASN A 79 -30.65 26.16 19.95
C ASN A 79 -31.42 26.57 18.69
N ARG A 80 -32.39 25.75 18.31
CA ARG A 80 -33.19 25.92 17.11
C ARG A 80 -34.64 26.19 17.46
N MET A 81 -35.10 27.43 17.25
CA MET A 81 -36.46 27.83 17.61
C MET A 81 -37.50 27.21 16.66
N VAL A 82 -38.76 27.15 17.12
CA VAL A 82 -39.87 26.66 16.30
C VAL A 82 -40.02 27.55 15.06
N GLY A 83 -40.01 26.95 13.87
CA GLY A 83 -40.13 27.65 12.58
C GLY A 83 -38.81 27.93 11.86
N GLU A 84 -37.67 27.73 12.52
CA GLU A 84 -36.34 27.87 11.90
C GLU A 84 -35.87 26.55 11.26
N THR A 85 -35.03 26.62 10.22
CA THR A 85 -34.52 25.44 9.47
C THR A 85 -33.11 25.01 9.90
N LEU A 86 -32.90 23.74 10.23
CA LEU A 86 -31.58 23.16 10.58
C LEU A 86 -30.92 22.50 9.39
N GLY A 87 -29.86 23.15 8.89
CA GLY A 87 -28.86 22.49 8.07
C GLY A 87 -28.05 21.54 8.94
N VAL A 88 -27.98 20.28 8.53
CA VAL A 88 -26.99 19.32 9.00
C VAL A 88 -26.12 19.06 7.80
N GLU A 89 -24.93 19.64 7.78
CA GLU A 89 -24.00 19.58 6.65
C GLU A 89 -22.80 18.72 7.04
N GLY A 90 -22.27 17.96 6.08
CA GLY A 90 -20.94 17.38 6.23
C GLY A 90 -19.88 18.48 6.03
N GLY A 91 -18.83 18.49 6.86
CA GLY A 91 -17.67 19.38 6.69
C GLY A 91 -17.21 20.04 7.97
N MET A 92 -16.01 19.67 8.45
CA MET A 92 -15.37 20.27 9.61
C MET A 92 -14.68 21.58 9.21
N THR A 93 -14.85 22.67 9.96
CA THR A 93 -14.03 23.89 9.80
C THR A 93 -13.14 24.13 11.01
N THR A 94 -11.89 23.65 10.93
CA THR A 94 -10.59 24.35 11.01
C THR A 94 -9.49 23.27 11.07
N GLY A 95 -8.66 23.17 10.03
CA GLY A 95 -7.70 22.06 9.81
C GLY A 95 -8.06 21.26 8.56
N ALA A 96 -7.06 20.70 7.87
CA ALA A 96 -7.21 19.97 6.59
C ALA A 96 -8.42 19.03 6.60
N SER A 97 -9.47 19.36 5.83
CA SER A 97 -10.70 18.57 5.76
C SER A 97 -11.23 18.55 4.34
N SER A 98 -11.39 17.35 3.80
CA SER A 98 -12.12 17.09 2.55
C SER A 98 -13.63 17.14 2.82
N ALA A 99 -14.18 18.36 2.96
CA ALA A 99 -15.62 18.58 3.07
C ALA A 99 -16.43 18.00 1.87
N ALA A 100 -15.76 17.51 0.84
CA ALA A 100 -16.34 16.81 -0.30
C ALA A 100 -16.78 15.36 -0.01
N ASN A 101 -16.21 14.68 0.98
CA ASN A 101 -16.34 13.23 1.09
C ASN A 101 -17.55 12.73 1.89
N ILE A 102 -18.19 13.57 2.70
CA ILE A 102 -19.42 13.24 3.44
C ILE A 102 -20.53 14.20 3.03
N LYS A 103 -21.67 13.66 2.60
CA LYS A 103 -22.85 14.42 2.21
C LYS A 103 -24.07 14.00 3.02
N THR A 104 -24.87 14.96 3.42
CA THR A 104 -26.21 14.74 3.98
C THR A 104 -27.26 15.02 2.90
N VAL A 105 -28.19 14.10 2.72
CA VAL A 105 -29.28 14.25 1.76
C VAL A 105 -30.62 13.95 2.42
N LYS A 106 -31.65 14.70 2.03
CA LYS A 106 -33.03 14.38 2.39
C LYS A 106 -33.54 13.29 1.46
N LYS A 107 -34.14 12.25 2.02
CA LYS A 107 -34.90 11.23 1.28
C LYS A 107 -36.36 11.63 1.12
N ASP A 108 -37.03 11.02 0.15
CA ASP A 108 -38.44 11.30 -0.15
C ASP A 108 -39.37 11.02 1.03
N ASN A 109 -39.01 10.06 1.89
CA ASN A 109 -39.72 9.73 3.13
C ASN A 109 -39.47 10.72 4.29
N GLY A 110 -38.70 11.77 4.06
CA GLY A 110 -38.35 12.79 5.05
C GLY A 110 -37.15 12.46 5.94
N ALA A 111 -36.54 11.27 5.82
CA ALA A 111 -35.33 10.93 6.55
C ALA A 111 -34.11 11.68 6.01
N LEU A 112 -33.14 11.96 6.90
CA LEU A 112 -31.80 12.36 6.49
C LEU A 112 -30.94 11.12 6.29
N GLU A 113 -30.25 11.04 5.16
CA GLU A 113 -29.27 10.01 4.86
C GLU A 113 -27.88 10.64 4.81
N ILE A 114 -26.94 10.00 5.49
CA ILE A 114 -25.53 10.36 5.46
C ILE A 114 -24.85 9.43 4.46
N GLN A 115 -24.22 10.02 3.45
CA GLN A 115 -23.57 9.31 2.36
C GLN A 115 -22.08 9.64 2.35
N MET A 116 -21.26 8.64 2.03
CA MET A 116 -19.85 8.82 1.70
C MET A 116 -19.67 8.87 0.18
N ALA A 117 -18.77 9.71 -0.32
CA ALA A 117 -18.41 9.74 -1.73
C ALA A 117 -17.80 8.39 -2.15
N LYS A 118 -18.11 7.93 -3.37
CA LYS A 118 -17.50 6.71 -3.92
C LYS A 118 -16.01 6.90 -4.21
N ASN A 119 -15.65 8.10 -4.68
CA ASN A 119 -14.27 8.50 -4.92
C ASN A 119 -13.92 9.48 -3.82
N LEU A 120 -13.00 9.09 -2.94
CA LEU A 120 -12.52 9.96 -1.89
C LEU A 120 -11.41 10.85 -2.45
N THR A 121 -11.57 12.16 -2.39
CA THR A 121 -10.56 13.14 -2.83
C THR A 121 -10.03 13.92 -1.65
N ASP A 122 -8.89 14.59 -1.83
CA ASP A 122 -8.29 15.47 -0.82
C ASP A 122 -8.05 14.76 0.53
N LEU A 123 -7.60 13.50 0.45
CA LEU A 123 -7.12 12.74 1.59
C LEU A 123 -5.60 12.88 1.68
N ASP A 124 -5.09 13.19 2.86
CA ASP A 124 -3.64 13.19 3.12
C ASP A 124 -3.10 11.74 3.17
N SER A 125 -3.84 10.83 3.81
CA SER A 125 -3.50 9.41 3.89
C SER A 125 -4.73 8.54 4.19
N ILE A 126 -4.59 7.24 3.91
CA ILE A 126 -5.48 6.19 4.41
C ILE A 126 -4.62 5.21 5.20
N THR A 127 -4.88 5.11 6.51
CA THR A 127 -4.30 4.07 7.36
C THR A 127 -5.28 2.90 7.46
N ILE A 128 -4.82 1.71 7.10
CA ILE A 128 -5.62 0.49 7.18
C ILE A 128 -5.19 -0.28 8.44
N ASN A 129 -6.13 -0.58 9.35
CA ASN A 129 -5.93 -1.43 10.54
C ASN A 129 -4.79 -1.00 11.48
N ASP A 130 -4.78 0.25 11.99
CA ASP A 130 -3.88 0.74 13.07
C ASP A 130 -2.43 0.18 13.02
N GLY A 131 -1.76 0.37 11.87
CA GLY A 131 -0.38 -0.12 11.64
C GLY A 131 -0.18 -0.90 10.34
N GLY A 132 -1.23 -1.09 9.53
CA GLY A 132 -1.11 -1.60 8.17
C GLY A 132 -0.58 -0.56 7.18
N PRO A 133 -0.59 -0.87 5.87
CA PRO A 133 0.00 0.00 4.87
C PRO A 133 -0.65 1.39 4.81
N ILE A 134 0.19 2.41 4.61
CA ILE A 134 -0.21 3.79 4.38
C ILE A 134 -0.01 4.09 2.90
N ILE A 135 -1.10 4.45 2.22
CA ILE A 135 -1.06 4.98 0.85
C ILE A 135 -1.12 6.50 0.93
N SER A 136 -0.10 7.15 0.37
CA SER A 136 0.04 8.61 0.35
C SER A 136 0.21 9.12 -1.08
N SER A 137 0.32 10.45 -1.23
CA SER A 137 0.57 11.10 -2.52
C SER A 137 1.95 10.79 -3.12
N THR A 138 2.90 10.28 -2.32
CA THR A 138 4.29 10.05 -2.75
C THR A 138 4.72 8.59 -2.71
N SER A 139 4.09 7.77 -1.89
CA SER A 139 4.57 6.41 -1.62
C SER A 139 3.50 5.48 -1.04
N ILE A 140 3.83 4.19 -1.03
CA ILE A 140 3.20 3.16 -0.22
C ILE A 140 4.19 2.81 0.89
N ASP A 141 3.84 3.09 2.14
CA ASP A 141 4.57 2.62 3.32
C ASP A 141 3.88 1.35 3.82
N MET A 142 4.62 0.25 3.96
CA MET A 142 4.05 -1.04 4.37
C MET A 142 3.90 -1.17 5.90
N GLY A 143 4.27 -0.13 6.66
CA GLY A 143 4.24 -0.10 8.12
C GLY A 143 5.54 -0.59 8.76
N SER A 144 5.55 -0.63 10.09
CA SER A 144 6.77 -0.81 10.89
C SER A 144 6.91 -2.18 11.54
N ASN A 145 6.40 -3.27 10.94
CA ASN A 145 6.74 -4.59 11.51
C ASN A 145 8.18 -4.90 11.16
N ALA A 146 8.98 -5.16 12.18
CA ALA A 146 10.36 -5.56 12.04
C ALA A 146 10.65 -6.83 12.84
N ASP A 147 11.69 -7.55 12.44
CA ASP A 147 12.22 -8.67 13.23
C ASP A 147 13.06 -8.15 14.43
N GLU A 148 13.72 -9.07 15.14
CA GLU A 148 14.54 -8.71 16.31
C GLU A 148 15.75 -7.82 15.96
N GLU A 149 16.11 -7.71 14.68
CA GLU A 149 17.24 -6.93 14.17
C GLU A 149 16.78 -5.61 13.49
N ASP A 150 15.50 -5.25 13.63
CA ASP A 150 14.88 -4.05 13.05
C ASP A 150 14.77 -4.09 11.50
N TYR A 151 14.81 -5.28 10.88
CA TYR A 151 14.54 -5.43 9.45
C TYR A 151 13.04 -5.50 9.17
N PRO A 152 12.51 -4.72 8.20
CA PRO A 152 11.10 -4.79 7.81
C PRO A 152 10.68 -6.22 7.40
N THR A 153 9.61 -6.72 7.99
CA THR A 153 9.10 -8.10 7.77
C THR A 153 7.82 -8.15 6.95
N ASN A 154 7.20 -7.00 6.67
CA ASN A 154 6.00 -6.93 5.84
C ASN A 154 6.30 -7.43 4.42
N THR A 155 5.44 -8.31 3.90
CA THR A 155 5.56 -8.86 2.54
C THR A 155 4.44 -8.36 1.63
N ILE A 156 4.75 -8.24 0.34
CA ILE A 156 3.77 -8.05 -0.73
C ILE A 156 3.54 -9.41 -1.38
N THR A 157 2.42 -10.06 -1.06
CA THR A 157 2.11 -11.40 -1.55
C THR A 157 1.27 -11.36 -2.83
N ASN A 158 1.26 -12.47 -3.58
CA ASN A 158 0.54 -12.62 -4.84
C ASN A 158 1.00 -11.65 -5.95
N LEU A 159 2.27 -11.25 -5.93
CA LEU A 159 2.88 -10.48 -7.01
C LEU A 159 3.17 -11.42 -8.20
N GLY A 160 2.53 -11.15 -9.34
CA GLY A 160 2.84 -11.85 -10.60
C GLY A 160 4.25 -11.55 -11.09
N LYS A 161 4.77 -12.35 -12.04
CA LYS A 161 6.06 -12.07 -12.67
C LYS A 161 5.99 -10.75 -13.44
N GLY A 162 6.94 -9.85 -13.21
CA GLY A 162 7.09 -8.62 -13.97
C GLY A 162 7.49 -8.91 -15.42
N VAL A 163 6.86 -8.23 -16.37
CA VAL A 163 7.06 -8.42 -17.81
C VAL A 163 7.67 -7.17 -18.45
N ASN A 164 7.29 -5.99 -17.97
CA ASN A 164 7.79 -4.70 -18.45
C ASN A 164 8.94 -4.19 -17.58
N GLY A 165 9.77 -3.31 -18.13
CA GLY A 165 10.92 -2.74 -17.41
C GLY A 165 10.60 -1.89 -16.18
N THR A 166 9.32 -1.61 -15.92
CA THR A 166 8.83 -0.86 -14.76
C THR A 166 8.04 -1.73 -13.78
N ASP A 167 7.87 -3.01 -14.09
CA ASP A 167 7.16 -3.93 -13.20
C ASP A 167 8.06 -4.32 -12.02
N ALA A 168 7.47 -4.51 -10.85
CA ALA A 168 8.18 -5.12 -9.74
C ALA A 168 8.50 -6.59 -10.05
N VAL A 169 9.66 -7.07 -9.61
CA VAL A 169 10.07 -8.48 -9.73
C VAL A 169 9.68 -9.24 -8.47
N ASN A 170 9.24 -10.49 -8.64
CA ASN A 170 8.98 -11.38 -7.51
C ASN A 170 10.18 -12.31 -7.25
N LEU A 171 10.14 -13.04 -6.13
CA LEU A 171 11.24 -13.92 -5.71
C LEU A 171 11.56 -15.02 -6.73
N ASP A 172 10.54 -15.54 -7.43
CA ASP A 172 10.74 -16.57 -8.44
C ASP A 172 11.61 -16.06 -9.60
N GLN A 173 11.42 -14.82 -10.06
CA GLN A 173 12.26 -14.24 -11.11
C GLN A 173 13.71 -14.07 -10.67
N LEU A 174 13.96 -13.76 -9.40
CA LEU A 174 15.32 -13.66 -8.86
C LEU A 174 15.97 -15.05 -8.74
N ASN A 175 15.21 -16.06 -8.33
CA ASN A 175 15.66 -17.44 -8.30
C ASN A 175 15.96 -17.97 -9.71
N ASP A 176 15.10 -17.68 -10.68
CA ASP A 176 15.30 -18.04 -12.10
C ASP A 176 16.64 -17.48 -12.60
N VAL A 177 16.94 -16.20 -12.35
CA VAL A 177 18.23 -15.59 -12.72
C VAL A 177 19.42 -16.30 -12.05
N THR A 178 19.26 -16.70 -10.78
CA THR A 178 20.32 -17.40 -10.04
C THR A 178 20.58 -18.79 -10.62
N THR A 179 19.52 -19.51 -10.97
CA THR A 179 19.59 -20.82 -11.64
C THR A 179 20.21 -20.68 -13.02
N ASP A 180 19.74 -19.74 -13.83
CA ASP A 180 20.24 -19.50 -15.18
C ASP A 180 21.75 -19.20 -15.17
N LEU A 181 22.22 -18.37 -14.23
CA LEU A 181 23.65 -18.06 -14.12
C LEU A 181 24.47 -19.29 -13.71
N THR A 182 23.95 -20.10 -12.79
CA THR A 182 24.64 -21.31 -12.31
C THR A 182 24.73 -22.36 -13.41
N ASP A 183 23.66 -22.52 -14.19
CA ASP A 183 23.60 -23.51 -15.27
C ASP A 183 24.30 -23.06 -16.56
N LEU A 184 24.33 -21.75 -16.87
CA LEU A 184 24.95 -21.25 -18.10
C LEU A 184 26.47 -21.43 -18.11
N GLY A 185 27.14 -21.16 -16.98
CA GLY A 185 28.57 -21.37 -16.80
C GLY A 185 29.42 -20.82 -17.96
N PHE A 186 30.47 -21.56 -18.35
CA PHE A 186 31.20 -21.33 -19.60
C PHE A 186 31.57 -22.65 -20.30
N ASP A 187 31.81 -22.60 -21.62
CA ASP A 187 32.24 -23.77 -22.41
C ASP A 187 33.78 -23.85 -22.47
N ILE A 188 34.33 -25.06 -22.37
CA ILE A 188 35.73 -25.39 -22.68
C ILE A 188 35.77 -26.35 -23.88
N THR A 189 36.69 -26.11 -24.81
CA THR A 189 37.01 -27.02 -25.92
C THR A 189 38.49 -27.34 -25.94
N ALA A 190 38.85 -28.50 -26.46
CA ALA A 190 40.23 -28.91 -26.68
C ALA A 190 40.36 -29.53 -28.09
N ASP A 191 41.60 -29.62 -28.60
CA ASP A 191 41.89 -30.20 -29.91
C ASP A 191 41.49 -31.69 -29.99
N ASN A 192 41.56 -32.39 -28.85
CA ASN A 192 41.08 -33.75 -28.66
C ASN A 192 40.16 -33.78 -27.44
N ALA A 193 39.01 -34.45 -27.56
CA ALA A 193 38.00 -34.50 -26.50
C ALA A 193 37.57 -35.94 -26.23
N SER A 194 37.68 -36.37 -24.97
CA SER A 194 37.10 -37.63 -24.50
C SER A 194 35.75 -37.37 -23.83
N LEU A 195 34.82 -36.77 -24.58
CA LEU A 195 33.48 -36.44 -24.12
C LEU A 195 32.47 -37.51 -24.55
N ALA A 196 31.24 -37.41 -24.05
CA ALA A 196 30.15 -38.29 -24.48
C ALA A 196 29.91 -38.16 -26.01
N PRO A 197 29.46 -39.22 -26.70
CA PRO A 197 29.25 -39.18 -28.14
C PRO A 197 28.31 -38.04 -28.57
N GLY A 198 28.81 -37.16 -29.45
CA GLY A 198 28.06 -36.00 -29.96
C GLY A 198 28.31 -34.69 -29.22
N GLU A 199 29.01 -34.70 -28.10
CA GLU A 199 29.44 -33.49 -27.39
C GLU A 199 30.72 -32.93 -28.02
N THR A 200 30.79 -31.61 -28.13
CA THR A 200 31.96 -30.90 -28.69
C THR A 200 32.58 -29.89 -27.73
N LYS A 201 31.96 -29.73 -26.56
CA LYS A 201 32.32 -28.76 -25.53
C LYS A 201 32.04 -29.36 -24.16
N ASP A 202 32.86 -29.04 -23.18
CA ASP A 202 32.60 -29.33 -21.78
C ASP A 202 32.05 -28.08 -21.09
N LYS A 203 30.96 -28.22 -20.33
CA LYS A 203 30.24 -27.12 -19.69
C LYS A 203 30.66 -27.02 -18.23
N VAL A 204 31.42 -25.97 -17.90
CA VAL A 204 31.82 -25.69 -16.52
C VAL A 204 30.81 -24.75 -15.88
N LYS A 205 30.04 -25.26 -14.92
CA LYS A 205 29.06 -24.47 -14.16
C LYS A 205 29.72 -23.61 -13.09
N LEU A 206 29.00 -22.59 -12.62
CA LEU A 206 29.50 -21.76 -11.53
C LEU A 206 29.65 -22.61 -10.25
N GLY A 207 30.85 -22.59 -9.67
CA GLY A 207 31.21 -23.41 -8.51
C GLY A 207 31.92 -24.73 -8.84
N GLU A 208 32.00 -25.12 -10.11
CA GLU A 208 32.82 -26.25 -10.55
C GLU A 208 34.30 -25.85 -10.66
N THR A 209 35.18 -26.86 -10.55
CA THR A 209 36.63 -26.69 -10.68
C THR A 209 37.11 -27.31 -11.98
N VAL A 210 37.91 -26.55 -12.74
CA VAL A 210 38.61 -27.05 -13.92
C VAL A 210 39.97 -27.56 -13.50
N LYS A 211 40.29 -28.82 -13.81
CA LYS A 211 41.61 -29.41 -13.55
C LYS A 211 42.40 -29.49 -14.85
N TYR A 212 43.50 -28.74 -14.92
CA TYR A 212 44.53 -28.93 -15.94
C TYR A 212 45.49 -30.02 -15.46
N THR A 213 45.71 -31.05 -16.27
CA THR A 213 46.56 -32.21 -15.92
C THR A 213 46.95 -32.95 -17.20
N SER A 214 48.08 -33.65 -17.17
CA SER A 214 48.41 -34.69 -18.17
C SER A 214 48.46 -36.04 -17.46
N THR A 215 47.73 -37.02 -17.96
CA THR A 215 47.56 -38.34 -17.31
C THR A 215 48.87 -39.15 -17.33
N ASP A 216 49.67 -38.95 -18.37
CA ASP A 216 50.98 -39.60 -18.57
C ASP A 216 52.13 -38.89 -17.83
N GLY A 217 51.91 -37.67 -17.32
CA GLY A 217 52.90 -36.87 -16.60
C GLY A 217 53.92 -36.17 -17.49
N SER A 218 53.76 -36.19 -18.82
CA SER A 218 54.64 -35.47 -19.76
C SER A 218 54.59 -33.95 -19.55
N ILE A 219 53.43 -33.43 -19.13
CA ILE A 219 53.23 -32.03 -18.76
C ILE A 219 52.86 -31.94 -17.28
N VAL A 220 53.60 -31.11 -16.55
CA VAL A 220 53.36 -30.80 -15.14
C VAL A 220 52.72 -29.42 -15.05
N THR A 221 51.54 -29.34 -14.45
CA THR A 221 50.83 -28.08 -14.23
C THR A 221 50.88 -27.65 -12.77
N THR A 222 51.16 -26.38 -12.49
CA THR A 222 51.05 -25.82 -11.14
C THR A 222 50.05 -24.66 -11.13
N VAL A 223 49.24 -24.57 -10.08
CA VAL A 223 48.27 -23.49 -9.88
C VAL A 223 48.67 -22.64 -8.69
N ALA A 224 48.77 -21.33 -8.91
CA ALA A 224 48.99 -20.35 -7.85
C ALA A 224 48.30 -19.04 -8.24
N ASP A 225 47.47 -18.49 -7.35
CA ASP A 225 46.81 -17.19 -7.51
C ASP A 225 46.24 -16.91 -8.92
N ASN A 226 45.34 -17.78 -9.38
CA ASN A 226 44.70 -17.68 -10.71
C ASN A 226 45.65 -17.81 -11.92
N GLU A 227 46.92 -18.15 -11.71
CA GLU A 227 47.88 -18.49 -12.75
C GLU A 227 48.06 -20.01 -12.83
N ILE A 228 48.11 -20.51 -14.07
CA ILE A 228 48.48 -21.89 -14.38
C ILE A 228 49.83 -21.87 -15.08
N ASP A 229 50.83 -22.45 -14.45
CA ASP A 229 52.15 -22.67 -15.06
C ASP A 229 52.23 -24.08 -15.64
N PHE A 230 52.94 -24.21 -16.76
CA PHE A 230 53.16 -25.46 -17.48
C PHE A 230 54.65 -25.74 -17.59
N ALA A 231 55.08 -26.88 -17.04
CA ALA A 231 56.43 -27.41 -17.16
C ALA A 231 56.42 -28.77 -17.86
N LEU A 232 57.57 -29.21 -18.35
CA LEU A 232 57.76 -30.59 -18.77
C LEU A 232 58.01 -31.48 -17.55
N GLY A 233 57.52 -32.71 -17.59
CA GLY A 233 57.88 -33.74 -16.62
C GLY A 233 59.35 -34.16 -16.75
N ASP A 234 59.84 -34.95 -15.79
CA ASP A 234 61.19 -35.53 -15.82
C ASP A 234 61.40 -36.42 -17.06
N ASN A 235 60.32 -37.05 -17.54
CA ASN A 235 60.28 -37.81 -18.77
C ASN A 235 59.23 -37.20 -19.70
N LEU A 236 59.56 -37.12 -20.99
CA LEU A 236 58.63 -36.72 -22.03
C LEU A 236 58.31 -37.94 -22.90
N SER A 237 57.04 -38.35 -22.92
CA SER A 237 56.56 -39.36 -23.85
C SER A 237 56.00 -38.67 -25.09
N VAL A 238 56.45 -39.07 -26.28
CA VAL A 238 55.97 -38.56 -27.57
C VAL A 238 55.62 -39.75 -28.43
N GLY A 239 54.39 -39.80 -28.92
CA GLY A 239 53.81 -40.99 -29.56
C GLY A 239 53.58 -42.16 -28.61
N GLY A 240 52.76 -43.12 -29.02
CA GLY A 240 52.36 -44.28 -28.22
C GLY A 240 50.86 -44.39 -27.99
N ALA A 241 50.43 -45.56 -27.49
CA ALA A 241 49.03 -45.83 -27.16
C ALA A 241 48.48 -44.75 -26.21
N ASP A 242 47.25 -44.31 -26.47
CA ASP A 242 46.52 -43.30 -25.68
C ASP A 242 47.12 -41.86 -25.64
N LEU A 243 48.21 -41.57 -26.36
CA LEU A 243 48.87 -40.24 -26.31
C LEU A 243 48.48 -39.28 -27.44
N ASP A 244 47.99 -39.77 -28.59
CA ASP A 244 47.55 -38.95 -29.74
C ASP A 244 46.24 -39.45 -30.38
N GLY A 245 45.46 -40.26 -29.68
CA GLY A 245 44.13 -40.69 -30.13
C GLY A 245 44.09 -41.78 -31.20
N GLU A 246 45.22 -42.32 -31.64
CA GLU A 246 45.29 -43.57 -32.43
C GLU A 246 46.44 -44.44 -31.90
N ASP A 247 46.15 -45.72 -31.62
CA ASP A 247 47.16 -46.68 -31.21
C ASP A 247 48.21 -46.89 -32.32
N GLY A 248 49.49 -46.76 -31.96
CA GLY A 248 50.61 -47.17 -32.83
C GLY A 248 51.18 -46.08 -33.76
N VAL A 249 50.94 -44.80 -33.48
CA VAL A 249 51.68 -43.72 -34.15
C VAL A 249 53.04 -43.52 -33.49
N ASP A 250 54.11 -43.58 -34.30
CA ASP A 250 55.49 -43.38 -33.84
C ASP A 250 55.73 -41.94 -33.39
N GLY A 251 56.40 -41.78 -32.24
CA GLY A 251 56.81 -40.47 -31.75
C GLY A 251 57.85 -39.80 -32.64
N PHE A 252 57.72 -38.48 -32.81
CA PHE A 252 58.70 -37.66 -33.51
C PHE A 252 59.01 -36.40 -32.71
N ILE A 253 60.31 -36.19 -32.43
CA ILE A 253 60.80 -34.91 -31.90
C ILE A 253 61.77 -34.34 -32.93
N GLY A 254 61.45 -33.17 -33.48
CA GLY A 254 62.29 -32.48 -34.45
C GLY A 254 62.63 -31.07 -34.02
N VAL A 255 63.87 -30.66 -34.27
CA VAL A 255 64.26 -29.24 -34.27
C VAL A 255 64.54 -28.83 -35.71
N ASN A 256 63.79 -27.85 -36.20
CA ASN A 256 63.97 -27.34 -37.56
C ASN A 256 65.09 -26.29 -37.60
N GLY A 257 65.91 -26.34 -38.66
CA GLY A 257 66.86 -25.30 -38.99
C GLY A 257 66.17 -24.03 -39.46
N ALA A 258 66.92 -22.95 -39.60
CA ALA A 258 66.40 -21.66 -40.07
C ALA A 258 65.83 -21.72 -41.50
N ASP A 259 66.16 -22.77 -42.25
CA ASP A 259 65.66 -23.09 -43.59
C ASP A 259 64.35 -23.89 -43.58
N GLY A 260 63.83 -24.25 -42.40
CA GLY A 260 62.62 -25.06 -42.23
C GLY A 260 62.83 -26.56 -42.40
N GLN A 261 64.05 -27.02 -42.70
CA GLN A 261 64.39 -28.44 -42.79
C GLN A 261 64.78 -28.98 -41.40
N SER A 262 64.50 -30.25 -41.11
CA SER A 262 64.86 -30.84 -39.81
C SER A 262 66.37 -30.93 -39.63
N GLY A 263 66.90 -30.21 -38.63
CA GLY A 263 68.33 -30.22 -38.29
C GLY A 263 68.70 -31.40 -37.41
N ILE A 264 67.91 -31.68 -36.37
CA ILE A 264 68.01 -32.87 -35.51
C ILE A 264 66.62 -33.49 -35.40
N ALA A 265 66.53 -34.81 -35.57
CA ALA A 265 65.29 -35.57 -35.40
C ALA A 265 65.54 -36.82 -34.56
N LEU A 266 64.60 -37.11 -33.64
CA LEU A 266 64.50 -38.36 -32.91
C LEU A 266 63.28 -39.10 -33.44
N ASN A 267 63.49 -40.28 -34.06
CA ASN A 267 62.43 -41.06 -34.67
C ASN A 267 62.12 -42.32 -33.84
N GLY A 268 60.88 -42.41 -33.34
CA GLY A 268 60.40 -43.57 -32.60
C GLY A 268 60.25 -44.84 -33.46
N ALA A 269 60.07 -44.70 -34.78
CA ALA A 269 59.79 -45.82 -35.68
C ALA A 269 60.93 -46.84 -35.77
N ASP A 270 62.16 -46.34 -35.84
CA ASP A 270 63.37 -47.14 -36.02
C ASP A 270 64.45 -46.83 -34.96
N GLY A 271 64.16 -45.94 -34.01
CA GLY A 271 65.07 -45.51 -32.95
C GLY A 271 66.25 -44.69 -33.45
N THR A 272 66.19 -44.16 -34.68
CA THR A 272 67.31 -43.42 -35.27
C THR A 272 67.37 -41.96 -34.81
N ILE A 273 68.59 -41.42 -34.81
CA ILE A 273 68.86 -39.99 -34.64
C ILE A 273 69.27 -39.44 -36.01
N GLY A 274 68.40 -38.63 -36.61
CA GLY A 274 68.69 -37.91 -37.84
C GLY A 274 69.46 -36.63 -37.57
N LEU A 275 70.61 -36.45 -38.22
CA LEU A 275 71.40 -35.21 -38.18
C LEU A 275 71.58 -34.68 -39.60
N THR A 276 70.98 -33.53 -39.90
CA THR A 276 71.20 -32.84 -41.17
C THR A 276 72.33 -31.83 -40.98
N VAL A 277 73.53 -32.21 -41.41
CA VAL A 277 74.67 -31.29 -41.40
C VAL A 277 74.67 -30.49 -42.70
N LEU A 278 74.47 -29.18 -42.62
CA LEU A 278 74.72 -28.29 -43.75
C LEU A 278 76.22 -28.37 -44.06
N GLN A 279 76.60 -29.00 -45.17
CA GLN A 279 77.98 -28.86 -45.66
C GLN A 279 78.19 -27.38 -45.98
N ARG A 280 79.10 -26.73 -45.24
CA ARG A 280 79.50 -25.34 -45.48
C ARG A 280 80.20 -25.19 -46.82
#